data_AF-A0A0C9LWV4-F1
#
_entry.id   AF-A0A0C9LWV4-F1
#
_cell.length_a   1.000
_cell.length_b   1.000
_cell.length_c   1.000
_cell.angle_alpha   90.00
_cell.angle_beta   90.00
_cell.angle_gamma   90.00
#
_symmetry.space_group_name_H-M   'P 1'
#
loop_
_entity.id
_entity.type
_entity.pdbx_description
1 polymer ?
#
loop_
_entity_poly.entity_id
_entity_poly.type
_entity_poly.pdbx_seq_one_letter_code
_entity_poly.pdbx_strand_id
1 'polypeptide(L)' 'MEESNNNVAEWEEKLVGKILLEDDAEHTLKDDEVVRIKDLPSYHRVLPPGAIMTRDYRVDRLNVFIDDNRKVERVYYA' A
#
# COMPACT_ATOMS: atom_id res chain seq x y z
N MET A 1 -19.52 -1.11 -20.95
CA MET A 1 -18.15 -0.55 -21.07
C MET A 1 -17.99 0.47 -19.97
N GLU A 2 -17.31 0.10 -18.89
CA GLU A 2 -16.47 0.97 -18.06
C GLU A 2 -15.76 0.06 -17.04
N GLU A 3 -14.74 -0.66 -17.53
CA GLU A 3 -13.79 -1.36 -16.67
C GLU A 3 -12.74 -0.34 -16.21
N SER A 4 -13.13 0.49 -15.25
CA SER A 4 -12.18 1.24 -14.42
C SER A 4 -12.13 0.61 -13.03
N ASN A 5 -12.09 -0.72 -12.97
CA ASN A 5 -11.64 -1.46 -11.80
C ASN A 5 -10.11 -1.43 -11.82
N ASN A 6 -9.53 -0.25 -11.55
CA ASN A 6 -8.12 -0.17 -11.16
C ASN A 6 -7.91 -1.21 -10.07
N ASN A 7 -6.91 -2.08 -10.22
CA ASN A 7 -6.67 -3.37 -9.54
C ASN A 7 -6.60 -3.35 -7.99
N VAL A 8 -7.42 -2.55 -7.28
CA VAL A 8 -7.49 -2.43 -5.83
C VAL A 8 -7.65 -3.79 -5.19
N ALA A 9 -8.57 -4.62 -5.69
CA ALA A 9 -8.81 -5.96 -5.12
C ALA A 9 -7.54 -6.82 -5.13
N GLU A 10 -6.78 -6.82 -6.24
CA GLU A 10 -5.51 -7.54 -6.34
C GLU A 10 -4.48 -6.99 -5.34
N TRP A 11 -4.41 -5.67 -5.18
CA TRP A 11 -3.52 -5.05 -4.19
C TRP A 11 -3.98 -5.27 -2.75
N GLU A 12 -5.29 -5.33 -2.49
CA GLU A 12 -5.83 -5.67 -1.17
C GLU A 12 -5.42 -7.10 -0.80
N GLU A 13 -5.60 -8.06 -1.69
CA GLU A 13 -5.17 -9.45 -1.48
C GLU A 13 -3.66 -9.59 -1.32
N LYS A 14 -2.87 -8.80 -2.05
CA LYS A 14 -1.40 -8.83 -1.98
C LYS A 14 -0.83 -8.12 -0.75
N LEU A 15 -1.45 -7.05 -0.27
CA LEU A 15 -0.84 -6.15 0.71
C LEU A 15 -1.47 -6.27 2.09
N VAL A 16 -2.80 -6.37 2.17
CA VAL A 16 -3.52 -6.31 3.46
C VAL A 16 -3.07 -7.44 4.36
N GLY A 17 -2.66 -7.09 5.58
CA GLY A 17 -2.15 -8.03 6.57
C GLY A 17 -0.63 -8.19 6.59
N LYS A 18 0.08 -7.78 5.54
CA LYS A 18 1.56 -7.82 5.47
C LYS A 18 2.18 -6.55 6.07
N ILE A 19 3.45 -6.63 6.47
CA ILE A 19 4.24 -5.50 6.98
C ILE A 19 4.94 -4.81 5.81
N LEU A 20 4.71 -3.50 5.66
CA LEU A 20 5.38 -2.69 4.66
C LEU A 20 6.76 -2.23 5.17
N LEU A 21 7.80 -2.59 4.43
CA LEU A 21 9.19 -2.30 4.74
C LEU A 21 9.84 -1.42 3.68
N GLU A 22 10.86 -0.67 4.10
CA GLU A 22 11.77 0.01 3.16
C GLU A 22 12.58 -1.02 2.36
N ASP A 23 13.07 -0.61 1.19
CA ASP A 23 13.72 -1.52 0.24
C ASP A 23 14.97 -2.21 0.76
N ASP A 24 15.68 -1.58 1.69
CA ASP A 24 16.91 -2.08 2.30
C ASP A 24 16.73 -2.43 3.79
N ALA A 25 15.49 -2.46 4.29
CA ALA A 25 15.26 -2.83 5.68
C ALA A 25 15.50 -4.33 5.91
N GLU A 26 16.32 -4.64 6.92
CA GLU A 26 16.47 -5.99 7.45
C GLU A 26 15.26 -6.34 8.32
N HIS A 27 14.76 -7.57 8.20
CA HIS A 27 13.69 -8.11 9.04
C HIS A 27 13.91 -9.59 9.33
N THR A 28 13.30 -10.06 10.41
CA THR A 28 13.30 -11.48 10.81
C THR A 28 11.99 -12.19 10.46
N LEU A 29 11.03 -11.47 9.87
CA LEU A 29 9.74 -12.00 9.42
C LEU A 29 9.91 -12.85 8.16
N LYS A 30 8.93 -13.70 7.85
CA LYS A 30 8.94 -14.48 6.60
C LYS A 30 8.67 -13.57 5.41
N ASP A 31 9.19 -13.94 4.24
CA ASP A 31 9.00 -13.19 2.98
C ASP A 31 7.51 -13.04 2.61
N ASP A 32 6.65 -13.98 3.00
CA ASP A 32 5.21 -13.89 2.77
C ASP A 32 4.48 -12.95 3.76
N GLU A 33 5.13 -12.54 4.85
CA GLU A 33 4.55 -11.62 5.84
C GLU A 33 4.95 -10.17 5.58
N VAL A 34 5.81 -9.92 4.59
CA VAL A 34 6.37 -8.61 4.30
C VAL A 34 6.14 -8.21 2.85
N VAL A 35 6.15 -6.90 2.61
CA VAL A 35 6.15 -6.30 1.28
C VAL A 35 7.06 -5.09 1.30
N ARG A 36 7.76 -4.82 0.19
CA ARG A 36 8.67 -3.67 0.10
C ARG A 36 8.08 -2.56 -0.75
N ILE A 37 8.57 -1.34 -0.52
CA ILE A 37 8.12 -0.15 -1.25
C ILE A 37 8.38 -0.27 -2.75
N LYS A 38 9.48 -0.89 -3.19
CA LYS A 38 9.77 -1.18 -4.60
C LYS A 38 8.77 -2.11 -5.28
N ASP A 39 8.02 -2.90 -4.51
CA ASP A 39 7.00 -3.82 -5.04
C ASP A 39 5.67 -3.08 -5.29
N LEU A 40 5.54 -1.84 -4.80
CA LEU A 40 4.39 -0.98 -5.04
C LEU A 40 4.47 -0.33 -6.45
N PRO A 41 3.33 0.11 -7.01
CA PRO A 41 3.32 0.81 -8.29
C PRO A 41 4.12 2.12 -8.22
N SER A 42 4.58 2.61 -9.38
CA SER A 42 5.41 3.82 -9.46
C SER A 42 4.77 5.05 -8.80
N TYR A 43 3.45 5.17 -8.90
CA TYR A 43 2.68 6.16 -8.15
C TYR A 43 2.01 5.50 -6.95
N HIS A 44 2.65 5.63 -5.78
CA HIS A 44 2.07 5.19 -4.53
C HIS A 44 2.23 6.25 -3.44
N ARG A 45 1.43 6.13 -2.38
CA ARG A 45 1.55 6.95 -1.17
C ARG A 45 1.27 6.09 0.04
N VAL A 46 2.25 5.98 0.92
CA VAL A 46 2.12 5.31 2.22
C VAL A 46 1.59 6.30 3.24
N LEU A 47 0.55 5.90 3.97
CA LEU A 47 -0.20 6.75 4.88
C LEU A 47 -0.25 6.10 6.26
N PRO A 48 0.51 6.60 7.24
CA PRO A 48 0.43 6.13 8.62
C PRO A 48 -0.88 6.58 9.30
N PRO A 49 -1.19 6.03 10.49
CA PRO A 49 -2.38 6.40 11.23
C PRO A 49 -2.40 7.90 11.54
N GLY A 50 -3.54 8.54 11.27
CA GLY A 50 -3.69 9.98 11.51
C GLY A 50 -2.98 10.89 10.51
N ALA A 51 -2.36 10.36 9.45
CA ALA A 51 -1.73 11.17 8.42
C ALA A 51 -2.74 12.12 7.75
N ILE A 52 -2.46 13.41 7.83
CA ILE A 52 -3.20 14.43 7.11
C ILE A 52 -2.77 14.37 5.64
N MET A 53 -3.73 14.17 4.74
CA MET A 53 -3.47 14.12 3.31
C MET A 53 -4.35 15.12 2.56
N THR A 54 -3.79 15.71 1.51
CA THR A 54 -4.57 16.41 0.49
C THR A 54 -5.36 15.39 -0.32
N ARG A 55 -6.62 15.73 -0.61
CA ARG A 55 -7.52 14.93 -1.46
C ARG A 55 -7.36 15.33 -2.93
N ASP A 56 -6.13 15.46 -3.40
CA ASP A 56 -5.86 15.62 -4.83
C ASP A 56 -6.16 14.30 -5.55
N TYR A 57 -6.95 14.36 -6.62
CA TYR A 57 -7.34 13.18 -7.40
C TYR A 57 -6.24 12.83 -8.40
N ARG A 58 -5.69 11.62 -8.28
CA ARG A 58 -4.72 11.00 -9.17
C ARG A 58 -5.10 9.53 -9.37
N VAL A 59 -5.83 9.26 -10.44
CA VAL A 59 -6.38 7.93 -10.80
C VAL A 59 -5.35 6.79 -10.66
N ASP A 60 -4.09 7.05 -11.02
CA ASP A 60 -3.02 6.05 -11.04
C ASP A 60 -2.29 5.87 -9.70
N ARG A 61 -2.64 6.64 -8.65
CA ARG A 61 -1.94 6.59 -7.35
C ARG A 61 -2.57 5.60 -6.40
N LEU A 62 -1.82 4.57 -6.03
CA LEU A 62 -2.19 3.64 -4.96
C LEU A 62 -1.90 4.27 -3.58
N ASN A 63 -2.93 4.48 -2.78
CA ASN A 63 -2.78 4.88 -1.38
C ASN A 63 -2.74 3.61 -0.52
N VAL A 64 -1.71 3.47 0.31
CA VAL A 64 -1.48 2.32 1.19
C VAL A 64 -1.55 2.81 2.64
N PHE A 65 -2.55 2.36 3.38
CA PHE A 65 -2.75 2.70 4.78
C PHE A 65 -2.10 1.66 5.64
N ILE A 66 -1.23 2.12 6.54
CA ILE A 66 -0.52 1.28 7.48
C ILE A 66 -0.90 1.64 8.91
N ASP A 67 -0.79 0.67 9.82
CA ASP A 67 -0.90 0.88 11.26
C ASP A 67 0.44 1.36 11.88
N ASP A 68 0.47 1.54 13.20
CA ASP A 68 1.67 1.95 13.95
C ASP A 68 2.82 0.90 13.87
N ASN A 69 2.50 -0.34 13.52
CA ASN A 69 3.47 -1.43 13.31
C ASN A 69 3.88 -1.59 11.84
N ARG A 70 3.49 -0.65 10.97
CA ARG A 70 3.67 -0.70 9.51
C ARG A 70 2.91 -1.84 8.81
N LYS A 71 1.92 -2.45 9.47
CA LYS A 71 1.02 -3.44 8.86
C LYS A 71 0.03 -2.74 7.95
N VAL A 72 -0.13 -3.24 6.73
CA VAL A 72 -1.11 -2.70 5.79
C VAL A 72 -2.51 -3.07 6.23
N GLU A 73 -3.35 -2.06 6.46
CA GLU A 73 -4.75 -2.24 6.81
C GLU A 73 -5.67 -2.11 5.59
N ARG A 74 -5.34 -1.21 4.67
CA ARG A 74 -6.21 -0.88 3.54
C ARG A 74 -5.44 -0.27 2.38
N VAL A 75 -5.93 -0.48 1.16
CA VAL A 75 -5.43 0.22 -0.03
C VAL A 75 -6.57 0.75 -0.89
N TYR A 76 -6.35 1.84 -1.62
CA TYR A 76 -7.29 2.32 -2.65
C TYR A 76 -6.62 3.29 -3.65
N TYR A 77 -7.16 3.38 -4.87
CA TYR A 77 -6.76 4.39 -5.86
C TYR A 77 -7.51 5.71 -5.67
N ALA A 78 -6.80 6.84 -5.74
CA ALA A 78 -7.35 8.17 -5.52
C ALA A 78 -6.68 9.25 -6.34
#